data_AF-W4LJZ5-F1
#
_entry.id   AF-W4LJZ5-F1
#
_cell.length_a   1.000
_cell.length_b   1.000
_cell.length_c   1.000
_cell.angle_alpha   90.00
_cell.angle_beta   90.00
_cell.angle_gamma   90.00
#
_symmetry.space_group_name_H-M   'P 1'
#
loop_
_entity.id
_entity.type
_entity.pdbx_description
1 polymer ?
#
loop_
_entity_poly.entity_id
_entity_poly.type
_entity_poly.pdbx_seq_one_letter_code
_entity_poly.pdbx_strand_id
1 'polypeptide(L)'
;MEPANNNGERAIRPGVRWRKVSFGTHSVRGSRFAASMLTVMTALKQQERHVLDDLTAACQAALCDEPAPSLIPEVELVSSDHGAA
;
A
#
# COMPACT_ATOMS: atom_id res chain seq x y z
N MET A 1 -21.01 3.64 10.15
CA MET A 1 -19.77 4.12 9.52
C MET A 1 -18.71 4.21 10.60
N GLU A 2 -17.60 3.47 10.47
CA GLU A 2 -16.46 3.66 11.37
C GLU A 2 -15.84 5.04 11.09
N PRO A 3 -15.41 5.83 12.09
CA PRO A 3 -14.76 7.12 11.85
C PRO A 3 -13.54 6.95 10.93
N ALA A 4 -13.34 7.85 9.97
CA ALA A 4 -12.18 7.82 9.06
C ALA A 4 -10.83 7.80 9.81
N ASN A 5 -10.80 8.37 11.03
CA ASN A 5 -9.67 8.28 11.96
C ASN A 5 -9.20 6.83 12.19
N ASN A 6 -10.14 5.89 12.39
CA ASN A 6 -9.77 4.53 12.72
C ASN A 6 -9.01 3.84 11.58
N ASN A 7 -9.28 4.20 10.31
CA ASN A 7 -8.52 3.65 9.18
C ASN A 7 -7.04 4.09 9.26
N GLY A 8 -6.80 5.36 9.55
CA GLY A 8 -5.45 5.91 9.74
C GLY A 8 -4.74 5.30 10.94
N GLU A 9 -5.42 5.19 12.08
CA GLU A 9 -4.87 4.51 13.25
C GLU A 9 -4.53 3.04 12.95
N ARG A 10 -5.44 2.30 12.31
CA ARG A 10 -5.21 0.90 11.93
C ARG A 10 -4.05 0.75 10.95
N ALA A 11 -3.87 1.69 10.03
CA ALA A 11 -2.73 1.71 9.10
C ALA A 11 -1.39 1.89 9.81
N ILE A 12 -1.33 2.70 10.88
CA ILE A 12 -0.08 3.02 11.58
C ILE A 12 0.27 1.97 12.67
N ARG A 13 -0.74 1.30 13.25
CA ARG A 13 -0.58 0.30 14.32
C ARG A 13 0.51 -0.76 14.05
N PRO A 14 0.63 -1.36 12.84
CA PRO A 14 1.71 -2.31 12.55
C PRO A 14 3.11 -1.72 12.74
N GLY A 15 3.33 -0.48 12.28
CA GLY A 15 4.63 0.20 12.43
C GLY A 15 4.97 0.54 13.87
N VAL A 16 3.97 0.96 14.66
CA VAL A 16 4.14 1.22 16.11
C VAL A 16 4.47 -0.07 16.85
N ARG A 17 3.74 -1.16 16.58
CA ARG A 17 3.98 -2.46 17.20
C ARG A 17 5.38 -2.94 16.88
N TRP A 18 5.80 -2.89 15.62
CA TRP A 18 7.15 -3.29 15.20
C TRP A 18 8.25 -2.50 15.90
N ARG A 19 8.16 -1.17 15.97
CA ARG A 19 9.13 -0.36 16.74
C ARG A 19 9.20 -0.75 18.22
N LYS A 20 8.05 -1.05 18.82
CA LYS A 20 7.97 -1.39 20.25
C LYS A 20 8.52 -2.78 20.56
N VAL A 21 8.23 -3.79 19.73
CA VAL A 21 8.56 -5.20 20.03
C VAL A 21 9.82 -5.70 19.34
N SER A 22 10.28 -5.00 18.30
CA SER A 22 11.44 -5.39 17.48
C SER A 22 12.46 -4.26 17.34
N PHE A 23 12.36 -3.20 18.17
CA PHE A 23 13.27 -2.04 18.21
C PHE A 23 13.36 -1.19 16.93
N GLY A 24 12.64 -1.55 15.86
CA GLY A 24 12.58 -0.77 14.63
C GLY A 24 13.92 -0.73 13.87
N THR A 25 14.32 0.45 13.41
CA THR A 25 15.57 0.67 12.67
C THR A 25 16.39 1.77 13.32
N HIS A 26 17.71 1.57 13.39
CA HIS A 26 18.68 2.55 13.92
C HIS A 26 19.31 3.45 12.86
N SER A 27 18.76 3.49 11.64
CA SER A 27 19.25 4.35 10.57
C SER A 27 18.10 5.11 9.90
N VAL A 28 18.43 6.29 9.37
CA VAL A 28 17.49 7.11 8.58
C VAL A 28 17.03 6.35 7.34
N ARG A 29 17.95 5.70 6.63
CA ARG A 29 17.64 4.90 5.44
C ARG A 29 16.72 3.71 5.74
N GLY A 30 17.00 2.98 6.83
CA GLY A 30 16.13 1.89 7.28
C GLY A 30 14.74 2.38 7.67
N SER A 31 14.66 3.52 8.36
CA SER A 31 13.39 4.12 8.77
C SER A 31 12.54 4.52 7.57
N ARG A 32 13.16 5.11 6.54
CA ARG A 32 12.48 5.48 5.29
C ARG A 32 11.99 4.24 4.54
N PHE A 33 12.81 3.21 4.44
CA PHE A 33 12.41 1.94 3.81
C PHE A 33 11.20 1.32 4.52
N ALA A 34 11.24 1.20 5.84
CA ALA A 34 10.14 0.64 6.61
C ALA A 34 8.84 1.46 6.47
N ALA A 35 8.95 2.79 6.47
CA ALA A 35 7.81 3.68 6.24
C ALA A 35 7.21 3.47 4.84
N SER A 36 8.04 3.43 3.78
CA SER A 36 7.58 3.16 2.43
C SER A 36 6.89 1.80 2.31
N MET A 37 7.46 0.76 2.92
CA MET A 37 6.89 -0.59 2.88
C MET A 37 5.54 -0.69 3.60
N LEU A 38 5.39 -0.01 4.75
CA LEU A 38 4.11 0.08 5.45
C LEU A 38 3.05 0.78 4.60
N THR A 39 3.42 1.84 3.87
CA THR A 39 2.53 2.51 2.93
C THR A 39 2.08 1.57 1.81
N VAL A 40 3.03 0.88 1.15
CA VAL A 40 2.75 -0.09 0.07
C VAL A 40 1.77 -1.16 0.57
N MET A 41 2.12 -1.84 1.67
CA MET A 41 1.28 -2.92 2.22
C MET A 41 -0.11 -2.43 2.62
N THR A 42 -0.22 -1.23 3.18
CA THR A 42 -1.51 -0.66 3.59
C THR A 42 -2.35 -0.31 2.37
N ALA A 43 -1.78 0.36 1.36
CA ALA A 43 -2.47 0.73 0.14
C ALA A 43 -3.01 -0.51 -0.60
N LEU A 44 -2.17 -1.52 -0.78
CA LEU A 44 -2.55 -2.77 -1.45
C LEU A 44 -3.67 -3.51 -0.69
N LYS A 45 -3.58 -3.59 0.64
CA LYS A 45 -4.65 -4.20 1.46
C LYS A 45 -5.97 -3.42 1.38
N GLN A 46 -5.92 -2.09 1.33
CA GLN A 46 -7.11 -1.26 1.16
C GLN A 46 -7.75 -1.41 -0.23
N GLN A 47 -6.94 -1.76 -1.24
CA GLN A 47 -7.37 -2.04 -2.61
C GLN A 47 -7.70 -3.52 -2.83
N GLU A 48 -7.67 -4.36 -1.78
CA GLU A 48 -7.90 -5.81 -1.87
C GLU A 48 -6.94 -6.53 -2.84
N ARG A 49 -5.72 -5.99 -3.01
CA ARG A 49 -4.66 -6.55 -3.87
C ARG A 49 -3.70 -7.46 -3.09
N HIS A 50 -3.19 -8.50 -3.76
CA HIS A 50 -2.26 -9.44 -3.15
C HIS A 50 -0.85 -8.84 -3.03
N VAL A 51 -0.45 -8.59 -1.78
CA VAL A 51 0.81 -7.88 -1.47
C VAL A 51 2.05 -8.55 -2.08
N LEU A 52 2.15 -9.88 -2.02
CA LEU A 52 3.35 -10.57 -2.50
C LEU A 52 3.45 -10.53 -4.03
N ASP A 53 2.32 -10.60 -4.75
CA ASP A 53 2.32 -10.56 -6.20
C ASP A 53 2.76 -9.18 -6.69
N ASP A 54 2.23 -8.12 -6.06
CA ASP A 54 2.62 -6.74 -6.36
C ASP A 54 4.10 -6.47 -6.09
N LEU A 55 4.65 -6.97 -4.98
CA LEU A 55 6.08 -6.84 -4.68
C LEU A 55 6.93 -7.63 -5.66
N THR A 56 6.49 -8.82 -6.06
CA THR A 56 7.17 -9.63 -7.06
C THR A 56 7.22 -8.91 -8.40
N ALA A 57 6.08 -8.36 -8.85
CA ALA A 57 6.00 -7.56 -10.06
C ALA A 57 6.88 -6.31 -10.00
N ALA A 58 6.88 -5.60 -8.87
CA ALA A 58 7.74 -4.43 -8.68
C ALA A 58 9.24 -4.79 -8.72
N CYS A 59 9.65 -5.89 -8.09
CA CYS A 59 11.02 -6.38 -8.15
C CYS A 59 11.41 -6.80 -9.56
N GLN A 60 10.53 -7.51 -10.28
CA GLN A 60 10.78 -7.92 -11.65
C GLN A 60 10.92 -6.71 -12.58
N ALA A 61 10.03 -5.73 -12.47
CA ALA A 61 10.10 -4.49 -13.24
C ALA A 61 11.43 -3.76 -12.99
N ALA A 62 11.86 -3.63 -11.73
CA ALA A 62 13.14 -3.01 -11.39
C ALA A 62 14.37 -3.76 -11.96
N LEU A 63 14.31 -5.09 -12.05
CA LEU A 63 15.37 -5.91 -12.65
C LEU A 63 15.42 -5.78 -14.19
N CYS A 64 14.27 -5.50 -14.81
CA CYS A 64 14.11 -5.37 -16.25
C CYS A 64 14.19 -3.91 -16.75
N ASP A 65 14.43 -2.94 -15.85
CA ASP A 65 14.37 -1.49 -16.14
C ASP A 65 13.00 -1.03 -16.68
N GLU A 66 11.94 -1.65 -16.18
CA GLU A 66 10.54 -1.39 -16.50
C GLU A 66 9.84 -0.58 -15.39
N PRO A 67 8.73 0.12 -15.69
CA PRO A 67 7.97 0.83 -14.69
C PRO A 67 7.33 -0.12 -13.66
N ALA A 68 7.48 0.21 -12.37
CA ALA A 68 6.84 -0.54 -11.29
C ALA A 68 5.30 -0.40 -11.32
N PRO A 69 4.55 -1.41 -10.82
CA PRO A 69 3.10 -1.35 -10.76
C PRO A 69 2.62 -0.16 -9.91
N SER A 70 1.58 0.52 -10.38
CA SER A 70 1.00 1.67 -9.69
C SER A 70 0.28 1.24 -8.40
N LEU A 71 0.44 2.06 -7.35
CA LEU A 71 -0.36 1.97 -6.13
C LEU A 71 -1.60 2.88 -6.15
N ILE A 72 -1.77 3.69 -7.19
CA ILE A 72 -2.98 4.50 -7.35
C ILE A 72 -3.99 3.64 -8.12
N PRO A 73 -5.19 3.40 -7.56
CA PRO A 73 -6.21 2.62 -8.25
C PRO A 73 -6.64 3.36 -9.53
N GLU A 74 -6.76 2.62 -10.62
CA GLU A 74 -7.29 3.15 -11.87
C GLU A 74 -8.81 3.28 -11.68
N VAL A 75 -9.31 4.51 -11.64
CA VAL A 75 -10.74 4.77 -11.47
C VAL A 75 -11.39 4.46 -12.81
N GLU A 76 -12.01 3.29 -12.96
CA GLU A 76 -12.94 3.07 -14.06
C GLU A 76 -14.11 4.05 -13.91
N LEU A 77 -14.11 5.08 -14.75
CA LEU A 77 -15.28 5.91 -14.96
C LEU A 77 -16.34 5.01 -15.59
N VAL A 78 -17.19 4.40 -14.76
CA VAL A 78 -18.41 3.72 -15.23
C VAL A 78 -19.26 4.79 -15.91
N SER A 79 -19.19 4.84 -17.24
CA SER A 79 -20.15 5.55 -18.06
C SER A 79 -21.51 4.93 -17.77
N SER A 80 -22.30 5.63 -16.96
CA SER A 80 -23.71 5.30 -16.72
C SER A 80 -24.47 5.43 -18.03
N ASP A 81 -24.51 4.35 -18.81
CA ASP A 81 -25.49 4.18 -19.88
C ASP A 81 -26.82 3.80 -19.19
N HIS A 82 -27.51 4.81 -18.64
CA HIS A 82 -28.92 4.65 -18.29
C HIS A 82 -29.72 4.72 -19.60
N GLY A 83 -29.67 3.60 -20.33
CA GLY A 83 -30.57 3.28 -21.41
C GLY A 83 -32.00 3.20 -20.89
N ALA A 84 -32.89 3.78 -21.70
CA ALA A 84 -34.33 3.86 -21.50
C ALA A 84 -35.00 2.50 -21.20
N ALA A 85 -35.98 2.54 -20.30
CA ALA A 85 -37.23 1.79 -20.39
C ALA A 85 -38.32 2.51 -19.59
#